data_AF-A0A9Q0F9W8-F1
#
_entry.id   AF-A0A9Q0F9W8-F1
#
_cell.length_a   1.000
_cell.length_b   1.000
_cell.length_c   1.000
_cell.angle_alpha   90.00
_cell.angle_beta   90.00
_cell.angle_gamma   90.00
#
_symmetry.space_group_name_H-M   'P 1'
#
loop_
_entity.id
_entity.type
_entity.pdbx_description
1 polymer ?
#
loop_
_entity_poly.entity_id
_entity_poly.type
_entity_poly.pdbx_seq_one_letter_code
_entity_poly.pdbx_strand_id
1 'polypeptide(L)'
;MGYISSHRLKTENILFPLEMADEPQSVQKAGNENNGVLKFYPKEMTIIWVNDKRYWKAPVDDEAPAELVQVCWLEVRTFTPNLPEGTYQISFKLSLKQGAFGWTGCPVFLMAKVGNKGRYKWDKLDLLKLGLEQQQTVPADFQIEVTGAHSSDPRIYFGLYEVWSGRWKGGLIIHEAQVKKVR
;
A
#
# COMPACT_ATOMS: atom_id res chain seq x y z
N MET A 1 -15.25 13.20 44.36
CA MET A 1 -16.46 13.35 43.51
C MET A 1 -16.11 14.29 42.37
N GLY A 2 -16.17 13.96 41.09
CA GLY A 2 -16.65 12.76 40.44
C GLY A 2 -16.03 12.67 39.04
N TYR A 3 -16.01 11.45 38.53
CA TYR A 3 -15.57 11.03 37.21
C TYR A 3 -16.24 11.83 36.10
N ILE A 4 -15.47 12.20 35.07
CA ILE A 4 -16.02 12.38 33.72
C ILE A 4 -15.49 11.24 32.85
N SER A 5 -16.48 10.56 32.30
CA SER A 5 -16.46 9.25 31.68
C SER A 5 -15.67 9.22 30.38
N SER A 6 -14.87 8.17 30.24
CA SER A 6 -14.39 7.64 28.96
C SER A 6 -15.60 7.41 28.03
N HIS A 7 -15.79 8.33 27.09
CA HIS A 7 -16.74 8.19 26.01
C HIS A 7 -16.03 7.67 24.77
N ARG A 8 -16.08 6.34 24.63
CA ARG A 8 -16.46 5.61 23.42
C ARG A 8 -16.00 6.28 22.11
N LEU A 9 -14.80 5.90 21.65
CA LEU A 9 -14.41 6.03 20.25
C LEU A 9 -15.38 5.19 19.41
N LYS A 10 -16.41 5.84 18.87
CA LYS A 10 -17.26 5.26 17.83
C LYS A 10 -16.39 5.15 16.58
N THR A 11 -16.20 3.90 16.16
CA THR A 11 -15.94 3.51 14.78
C THR A 11 -16.90 4.26 13.86
N GLU A 12 -16.45 5.32 13.22
CA GLU A 12 -16.98 5.90 11.98
C GLU A 12 -16.16 7.13 11.64
N ASN A 13 -15.74 7.23 10.38
CA ASN A 13 -14.90 8.29 9.80
C ASN A 13 -13.41 8.21 10.15
N ILE A 14 -12.74 7.18 9.61
CA ILE A 14 -11.41 7.43 9.03
C ILE A 14 -11.65 8.51 7.99
N LEU A 15 -11.29 9.76 8.31
CA LEU A 15 -11.17 10.82 7.32
C LEU A 15 -10.18 10.28 6.28
N PHE A 16 -10.73 9.79 5.16
CA PHE A 16 -9.95 9.54 3.96
C PHE A 16 -9.24 10.85 3.64
N PRO A 17 -7.94 10.84 3.31
CA PRO A 17 -7.23 12.03 2.91
C PRO A 17 -8.08 12.81 1.91
N LEU A 18 -8.45 14.04 2.31
CA LEU A 18 -9.17 14.98 1.46
C LEU A 18 -8.41 15.09 0.14
N GLU A 19 -9.12 14.77 -0.94
CA GLU A 19 -8.78 15.14 -2.31
C GLU A 19 -7.37 14.70 -2.74
N MET A 20 -7.31 13.48 -3.29
CA MET A 20 -6.12 12.95 -3.96
C MET A 20 -5.73 13.88 -5.12
N ALA A 21 -4.86 14.84 -4.82
CA ALA A 21 -4.28 15.76 -5.78
C ALA A 21 -3.59 14.97 -6.91
N ASP A 22 -3.97 15.35 -8.13
CA ASP A 22 -3.43 15.02 -9.44
C ASP A 22 -3.18 13.53 -9.75
N GLU A 23 -3.93 13.03 -10.75
CA GLU A 23 -3.57 11.79 -11.45
C GLU A 23 -2.11 11.93 -11.97
N PRO A 24 -1.18 11.05 -11.56
CA PRO A 24 0.15 11.07 -12.15
C PRO A 24 0.02 10.74 -13.64
N GLN A 25 0.30 11.71 -14.49
CA GLN A 25 0.64 11.46 -15.89
C GLN A 25 2.00 10.76 -15.94
N SER A 26 1.98 9.45 -15.82
CA SER A 26 3.05 8.61 -16.34
C SER A 26 2.44 7.35 -16.89
N VAL A 27 2.59 7.16 -18.20
CA VAL A 27 2.38 5.88 -18.86
C VAL A 27 3.31 4.88 -18.18
N GLN A 28 2.77 3.96 -17.38
CA GLN A 28 3.55 2.93 -16.70
C GLN A 28 3.23 1.56 -17.27
N LYS A 29 4.30 0.77 -17.44
CA LYS A 29 4.29 -0.57 -18.03
C LYS A 29 3.31 -1.46 -17.28
N ALA A 30 2.61 -2.31 -18.03
CA ALA A 30 1.87 -3.42 -17.43
C ALA A 30 2.86 -4.24 -16.61
N GLY A 31 2.57 -4.42 -15.31
CA GLY A 31 3.44 -5.19 -14.42
C GLY A 31 3.85 -6.52 -15.06
N ASN A 32 5.10 -6.92 -14.87
CA ASN A 32 5.63 -8.13 -15.48
C ASN A 32 4.81 -9.34 -15.00
N GLU A 33 4.01 -9.91 -15.90
CA GLU A 33 3.23 -11.12 -15.61
C GLU A 33 4.16 -12.33 -15.63
N ASN A 34 4.29 -13.00 -14.49
CA ASN A 34 5.00 -14.26 -14.41
C ASN A 34 4.13 -15.27 -13.66
N ASN A 35 3.82 -16.39 -14.31
CA ASN A 35 3.04 -17.49 -13.74
C ASN A 35 1.66 -17.04 -13.19
N GLY A 36 1.00 -16.11 -13.89
CA GLY A 36 -0.32 -15.56 -13.50
C GLY A 36 -0.30 -14.58 -12.32
N VAL A 37 0.88 -14.06 -11.96
CA VAL A 37 1.06 -13.02 -10.94
C VAL A 37 1.59 -11.77 -11.62
N LEU A 38 0.86 -10.66 -11.49
CA LEU A 38 1.33 -9.33 -11.87
C LEU A 38 2.19 -8.79 -10.74
N LYS A 39 3.43 -8.42 -11.07
CA LYS A 39 4.36 -7.79 -10.14
C LYS A 39 4.52 -6.31 -10.46
N PHE A 40 4.58 -5.51 -9.40
CA PHE A 40 4.82 -4.07 -9.46
C PHE A 40 6.03 -3.77 -8.60
N TYR A 41 7.13 -3.34 -9.21
CA TYR A 41 8.32 -2.94 -8.47
C TYR A 41 8.21 -1.46 -8.05
N PRO A 42 9.00 -0.98 -7.07
CA PRO A 42 8.86 0.38 -6.54
C PRO A 42 8.97 1.49 -7.60
N LYS A 43 9.72 1.26 -8.69
CA LYS A 43 9.82 2.20 -9.82
C LYS A 43 8.50 2.35 -10.59
N GLU A 44 7.61 1.36 -10.46
CA GLU A 44 6.26 1.33 -11.04
C GLU A 44 5.19 1.84 -10.05
N MET A 45 5.62 2.40 -8.91
CA MET A 45 4.74 2.92 -7.87
C MET A 45 4.92 4.43 -7.74
N THR A 46 3.82 5.11 -7.40
CA THR A 46 3.86 6.48 -6.89
C THR A 46 4.16 6.42 -5.40
N ILE A 47 5.39 6.74 -5.01
CA ILE A 47 5.83 6.84 -3.61
C ILE A 47 6.05 8.32 -3.28
N ILE A 48 5.29 8.84 -2.31
CA ILE A 48 5.40 10.25 -1.93
C ILE A 48 6.79 10.53 -1.34
N TRP A 49 7.44 11.57 -1.88
CA TRP A 49 8.81 12.01 -1.58
C TRP A 49 9.94 11.03 -1.94
N VAL A 50 9.72 10.07 -2.83
CA VAL A 50 10.76 9.07 -3.21
C VAL A 50 12.05 9.69 -3.75
N ASN A 51 11.96 10.85 -4.41
CA ASN A 51 13.12 11.56 -4.97
C ASN A 51 13.92 12.37 -3.94
N ASP A 52 13.42 12.48 -2.70
CA ASP A 52 14.12 13.17 -1.61
C ASP A 52 14.87 12.17 -0.74
N LYS A 53 16.20 12.21 -0.84
CA LYS A 53 17.13 11.31 -0.14
C LYS A 53 17.06 11.40 1.38
N ARG A 54 16.45 12.45 1.93
CA ARG A 54 16.20 12.58 3.38
C ARG A 54 15.13 11.60 3.86
N TYR A 55 14.20 11.23 2.97
CA TYR A 55 13.02 10.44 3.30
C TYR A 55 13.08 9.03 2.70
N TRP A 56 13.64 8.86 1.50
CA TRP A 56 13.71 7.58 0.82
C TRP A 56 15.07 7.37 0.14
N LYS A 57 15.51 6.12 0.06
CA LYS A 57 16.46 5.69 -0.96
C LYS A 57 15.64 5.11 -2.11
N ALA A 58 15.62 5.84 -3.22
CA ALA A 58 14.95 5.44 -4.44
C ALA A 58 15.55 4.13 -5.00
N PRO A 59 14.75 3.32 -5.73
CA PRO A 59 15.24 2.12 -6.39
C PRO A 59 16.34 2.46 -7.40
N VAL A 60 17.41 1.67 -7.43
CA VAL A 60 18.59 1.90 -8.28
C VAL A 60 18.43 1.37 -9.71
N ASP A 61 17.55 0.38 -9.90
CA ASP A 61 17.19 -0.21 -11.19
C ASP A 61 15.69 -0.58 -11.20
N ASP A 62 15.24 -1.32 -12.22
CA ASP A 62 13.81 -1.62 -12.43
C ASP A 62 13.25 -2.59 -11.39
N GLU A 63 14.06 -3.47 -10.78
CA GLU A 63 13.61 -4.47 -9.79
C GLU A 63 14.11 -4.18 -8.37
N ALA A 64 14.96 -3.16 -8.21
CA ALA A 64 15.50 -2.76 -6.92
C ALA A 64 14.40 -2.31 -5.94
N PRO A 65 14.57 -2.61 -4.64
CA PRO A 65 13.65 -2.16 -3.61
C PRO A 65 13.77 -0.66 -3.33
N ALA A 66 12.74 -0.07 -2.72
CA ALA A 66 12.79 1.26 -2.12
C ALA A 66 12.95 1.15 -0.60
N GLU A 67 13.88 1.91 -0.03
CA GLU A 67 14.13 1.94 1.42
C GLU A 67 13.60 3.25 2.01
N LEU A 68 12.68 3.14 2.97
CA LEU A 68 12.21 4.27 3.76
C LEU A 68 13.30 4.66 4.77
N VAL A 69 13.88 5.84 4.59
CA VAL A 69 14.81 6.44 5.56
C VAL A 69 14.02 6.92 6.77
N GLN A 70 13.08 7.85 6.55
CA GLN A 70 12.16 8.33 7.58
C GLN A 70 10.99 9.12 6.98
N VAL A 71 9.76 8.94 7.49
CA VAL A 71 8.60 9.81 7.19
C VAL A 71 7.64 9.89 8.38
N CYS A 72 6.87 10.97 8.49
CA CYS A 72 5.69 11.05 9.37
C CYS A 72 4.37 10.75 8.62
N TRP A 73 4.41 10.68 7.28
CA TRP A 73 3.31 10.36 6.37
C TRP A 73 3.79 9.34 5.36
N LEU A 74 3.26 8.12 5.40
CA LEU A 74 3.56 7.07 4.43
C LEU A 74 2.42 6.95 3.43
N GLU A 75 2.72 7.12 2.15
CA GLU A 75 1.76 6.92 1.06
C GLU A 75 2.46 6.35 -0.17
N VAL A 76 2.02 5.15 -0.55
CA VAL A 76 2.49 4.41 -1.72
C VAL A 76 1.28 3.97 -2.52
N ARG A 77 1.26 4.25 -3.81
CA ARG A 77 0.12 3.99 -4.69
C ARG A 77 0.56 3.32 -5.99
N THR A 78 -0.25 2.42 -6.50
CA THR A 78 -0.12 1.89 -7.86
C THR A 78 -1.48 1.39 -8.35
N PHE A 79 -1.55 0.95 -9.59
CA PHE A 79 -2.76 0.38 -10.17
C PHE A 79 -2.43 -0.68 -11.21
N THR A 80 -3.36 -1.60 -11.41
CA THR A 80 -3.21 -2.66 -12.42
C THR A 80 -3.54 -2.14 -13.82
N PRO A 81 -3.08 -2.83 -14.88
CA PRO A 81 -3.75 -2.78 -16.17
C PRO A 81 -5.23 -3.17 -16.06
N ASN A 82 -5.98 -3.03 -17.15
CA ASN A 82 -7.35 -3.53 -17.21
C ASN A 82 -7.37 -5.03 -16.97
N LEU A 83 -8.12 -5.47 -15.94
CA LEU A 83 -8.23 -6.88 -15.58
C LEU A 83 -9.56 -7.45 -16.07
N PRO A 84 -9.60 -8.74 -16.46
CA PRO A 84 -10.87 -9.43 -16.68
C PRO A 84 -11.62 -9.61 -15.36
N GLU A 85 -12.90 -9.94 -15.45
CA GLU A 85 -13.70 -10.28 -14.27
C GLU A 85 -13.09 -11.44 -13.47
N GLY A 86 -13.22 -11.35 -12.15
CA GLY A 86 -12.75 -12.37 -11.21
C GLY A 86 -12.31 -11.80 -9.87
N THR A 87 -11.84 -12.67 -8.99
CA THR A 87 -11.30 -12.30 -7.68
C THR A 87 -9.79 -12.26 -7.74
N TYR A 88 -9.21 -11.16 -7.26
CA TYR A 88 -7.78 -10.94 -7.22
C TYR A 88 -7.30 -10.80 -5.79
N GLN A 89 -6.23 -11.51 -5.46
CA GLN A 89 -5.47 -11.31 -4.23
C GLN A 89 -4.42 -10.22 -4.45
N ILE A 90 -4.29 -9.31 -3.49
CA ILE A 90 -3.30 -8.23 -3.49
C ILE A 90 -2.39 -8.40 -2.28
N SER A 91 -1.09 -8.32 -2.49
CA SER A 91 -0.09 -8.40 -1.43
C SER A 91 1.13 -7.53 -1.73
N PHE A 92 1.92 -7.24 -0.71
CA PHE A 92 3.20 -6.55 -0.78
C PHE A 92 4.29 -7.43 -0.20
N LYS A 93 5.43 -7.50 -0.90
CA LYS A 93 6.64 -8.12 -0.40
C LYS A 93 7.46 -7.06 0.33
N LEU A 94 7.53 -7.17 1.65
CA LEU A 94 8.11 -6.17 2.55
C LEU A 94 9.19 -6.79 3.44
N SER A 95 10.10 -5.96 3.94
CA SER A 95 10.98 -6.30 5.06
C SER A 95 11.25 -5.07 5.92
N LEU A 96 11.70 -5.28 7.15
CA LEU A 96 12.18 -4.21 8.03
C LEU A 96 13.69 -4.32 8.23
N LYS A 97 14.42 -3.21 8.09
CA LYS A 97 15.85 -3.18 8.40
C LYS A 97 16.11 -3.34 9.89
N GLN A 98 17.32 -3.78 10.20
CA GLN A 98 17.91 -3.60 11.51
C GLN A 98 17.90 -2.10 11.85
N GLY A 99 17.33 -1.76 13.01
CA GLY A 99 17.14 -0.37 13.43
C GLY A 99 15.88 0.31 12.88
N ALA A 100 14.95 -0.43 12.25
CA ALA A 100 13.62 0.09 11.93
C ALA A 100 12.92 0.62 13.20
N PHE A 101 12.22 1.75 13.08
CA PHE A 101 11.67 2.49 14.23
C PHE A 101 10.31 3.12 13.91
N GLY A 102 9.57 3.51 14.95
CA GLY A 102 8.33 4.29 14.81
C GLY A 102 7.08 3.50 14.43
N TRP A 103 7.16 2.17 14.33
CA TRP A 103 6.05 1.30 13.92
C TRP A 103 5.11 0.87 15.05
N THR A 104 5.54 0.99 16.32
CA THR A 104 4.73 0.59 17.48
C THR A 104 3.44 1.40 17.59
N GLY A 105 2.29 0.74 17.38
CA GLY A 105 0.98 1.38 17.34
C GLY A 105 0.74 2.26 16.10
N CYS A 106 1.62 2.20 15.10
CA CYS A 106 1.49 2.86 13.78
C CYS A 106 1.25 1.79 12.71
N PRO A 107 0.03 1.23 12.62
CA PRO A 107 -0.26 0.23 11.62
C PRO A 107 -0.24 0.81 10.22
N VAL A 108 0.25 0.03 9.26
CA VAL A 108 0.11 0.38 7.84
C VAL A 108 -1.19 -0.19 7.32
N PHE A 109 -1.91 0.55 6.51
CA PHE A 109 -3.14 0.10 5.88
C PHE A 109 -2.88 -0.25 4.43
N LEU A 110 -3.18 -1.50 4.05
CA LEU A 110 -3.34 -1.87 2.66
C LEU A 110 -4.74 -1.45 2.24
N MET A 111 -4.86 -0.61 1.23
CA MET A 111 -6.15 -0.18 0.69
C MET A 111 -6.23 -0.50 -0.79
N ALA A 112 -7.39 -0.96 -1.27
CA ALA A 112 -7.63 -1.21 -2.68
C ALA A 112 -9.08 -0.89 -3.08
N LYS A 113 -9.29 -0.48 -4.34
CA LYS A 113 -10.61 -0.29 -4.96
C LYS A 113 -10.56 -0.68 -6.44
N VAL A 114 -11.72 -0.99 -7.03
CA VAL A 114 -11.85 -1.19 -8.49
C VAL A 114 -12.41 0.07 -9.13
N GLY A 115 -11.68 0.60 -10.10
CA GLY A 115 -11.99 1.83 -10.82
C GLY A 115 -11.88 3.11 -9.99
N ASN A 116 -11.83 4.24 -10.67
CA ASN A 116 -11.67 5.56 -10.04
C ASN A 116 -12.76 5.91 -9.00
N LYS A 117 -14.00 5.41 -9.18
CA LYS A 117 -15.14 5.67 -8.27
C LYS A 117 -15.48 4.48 -7.37
N GLY A 118 -14.64 3.44 -7.33
CA GLY A 118 -14.86 2.27 -6.49
C GLY A 118 -14.80 2.56 -5.00
N ARG A 119 -15.49 1.75 -4.20
CA ARG A 119 -15.35 1.76 -2.74
C ARG A 119 -14.05 1.07 -2.33
N TYR A 120 -13.33 1.66 -1.39
CA TYR A 120 -12.14 1.04 -0.83
C TYR A 120 -12.49 -0.15 0.07
N LYS A 121 -11.81 -1.27 -0.16
CA LYS A 121 -11.55 -2.29 0.83
C LYS A 121 -10.20 -2.00 1.46
N TRP A 122 -10.03 -2.33 2.73
CA TRP A 122 -8.76 -2.14 3.42
C TRP A 122 -8.49 -3.24 4.43
N ASP A 123 -7.21 -3.41 4.76
CA ASP A 123 -6.74 -4.29 5.83
C ASP A 123 -5.55 -3.66 6.55
N LYS A 124 -5.36 -4.06 7.81
CA LYS A 124 -4.37 -3.51 8.72
C LYS A 124 -3.14 -4.42 8.76
N LEU A 125 -2.02 -3.93 8.27
CA LEU A 125 -0.72 -4.58 8.34
C LEU A 125 0.02 -4.15 9.60
N ASP A 126 0.30 -5.11 10.47
CA ASP A 126 1.19 -4.94 11.61
C ASP A 126 2.62 -5.27 11.18
N LEU A 127 3.39 -4.25 10.81
CA LEU A 127 4.75 -4.44 10.32
C LEU A 127 5.69 -5.01 11.38
N LEU A 128 5.38 -4.90 12.67
CA LEU A 128 6.20 -5.49 13.74
C LEU A 128 6.13 -7.02 13.77
N LYS A 129 5.13 -7.61 13.10
CA LYS A 129 5.07 -9.05 12.87
C LYS A 129 5.97 -9.50 11.72
N LEU A 130 6.51 -8.56 10.94
CA LEU A 130 7.48 -8.89 9.92
C LEU A 130 8.81 -9.27 10.57
N GLY A 131 9.45 -10.32 10.07
CA GLY A 131 10.80 -10.67 10.47
C GLY A 131 11.78 -9.56 10.08
N LEU A 132 12.65 -9.14 11.00
CA LEU A 132 13.75 -8.23 10.67
C LEU A 132 14.65 -8.86 9.61
N GLU A 133 15.01 -8.07 8.60
CA GLU A 133 15.83 -8.47 7.45
C GLU A 133 15.27 -9.67 6.66
N GLN A 134 14.01 -10.03 6.86
CA GLN A 134 13.34 -11.13 6.16
C GLN A 134 12.24 -10.58 5.24
N GLN A 135 12.31 -10.96 3.97
CA GLN A 135 11.29 -10.60 3.00
C GLN A 135 10.05 -11.47 3.21
N GLN A 136 8.89 -10.83 3.37
CA GLN A 136 7.62 -11.51 3.56
C GLN A 136 6.53 -10.87 2.70
N THR A 137 5.70 -11.71 2.10
CA THR A 137 4.56 -11.27 1.30
C THR A 137 3.31 -11.19 2.17
N VAL A 138 2.77 -9.99 2.33
CA VAL A 138 1.64 -9.71 3.23
C VAL A 138 0.61 -8.77 2.60
N PRO A 139 -0.68 -8.87 2.97
CA PRO A 139 -1.27 -10.00 3.68
C PRO A 139 -1.46 -11.20 2.74
N ALA A 140 -1.78 -12.37 3.28
CA ALA A 140 -1.92 -13.60 2.48
C ALA A 140 -3.32 -13.79 1.87
N ASP A 141 -4.32 -13.03 2.32
CA ASP A 141 -5.75 -13.30 2.09
C ASP A 141 -6.56 -12.06 1.69
N PHE A 142 -5.93 -10.91 1.47
CA PHE A 142 -6.63 -9.71 1.03
C PHE A 142 -7.03 -9.81 -0.44
N GLN A 143 -8.33 -9.90 -0.67
CA GLN A 143 -8.93 -10.08 -2.01
C GLN A 143 -9.89 -8.95 -2.38
N ILE A 144 -9.94 -8.62 -3.66
CA ILE A 144 -10.93 -7.71 -4.27
C ILE A 144 -11.55 -8.35 -5.51
N GLU A 145 -12.81 -8.05 -5.78
CA GLU A 145 -13.55 -8.60 -6.93
C GLU A 145 -13.68 -7.54 -8.02
N VAL A 146 -13.33 -7.92 -9.25
CA VAL A 146 -13.60 -7.16 -10.46
C VAL A 146 -14.82 -7.80 -11.13
N THR A 147 -15.91 -7.07 -11.25
CA THR A 147 -17.18 -7.49 -11.85
C THR A 147 -17.55 -6.64 -13.07
N GLY A 148 -18.51 -7.08 -13.87
CA GLY A 148 -19.00 -6.34 -15.05
C GLY A 148 -19.57 -4.94 -14.74
N ALA A 149 -19.93 -4.67 -13.47
CA ALA A 149 -20.29 -3.33 -13.01
C ALA A 149 -19.13 -2.32 -13.12
N HIS A 150 -17.89 -2.79 -13.23
CA HIS A 150 -16.68 -1.98 -13.39
C HIS A 150 -16.21 -1.87 -14.85
N SER A 151 -17.06 -2.20 -15.83
CA SER A 151 -16.69 -2.25 -17.25
C SER A 151 -16.05 -0.97 -17.81
N SER A 152 -16.37 0.20 -17.24
CA SER A 152 -15.75 1.48 -17.64
C SER A 152 -14.31 1.67 -17.13
N ASP A 153 -13.93 1.01 -16.03
CA ASP A 153 -12.59 1.06 -15.44
C ASP A 153 -12.36 -0.19 -14.56
N PRO A 154 -11.92 -1.32 -15.16
CA PRO A 154 -11.72 -2.58 -14.45
C PRO A 154 -10.33 -2.67 -13.79
N ARG A 155 -9.64 -1.55 -13.60
CA ARG A 155 -8.34 -1.51 -12.93
C ARG A 155 -8.52 -1.57 -11.42
N ILE A 156 -7.60 -2.25 -10.74
CA ILE A 156 -7.50 -2.20 -9.29
C ILE A 156 -6.50 -1.10 -8.93
N TYR A 157 -6.94 -0.12 -8.15
CA TYR A 157 -6.09 0.89 -7.53
C TYR A 157 -5.79 0.48 -6.11
N PHE A 158 -4.52 0.44 -5.72
CA PHE A 158 -4.15 -0.03 -4.39
C PHE A 158 -2.86 0.59 -3.87
N GLY A 159 -2.61 0.44 -2.57
CA GLY A 159 -1.49 1.11 -1.93
C GLY A 159 -1.32 0.83 -0.45
N LEU A 160 -0.23 1.34 0.11
CA LEU A 160 0.10 1.30 1.54
C LEU A 160 0.03 2.70 2.13
N TYR A 161 -0.64 2.83 3.27
CA TYR A 161 -0.92 4.11 3.91
C TYR A 161 -0.63 4.07 5.41
N GLU A 162 0.11 5.05 5.91
CA GLU A 162 0.13 5.43 7.33
C GLU A 162 0.27 6.95 7.39
N VAL A 163 -0.88 7.62 7.30
CA VAL A 163 -0.97 9.08 7.16
C VAL A 163 -1.60 9.76 8.38
N TRP A 164 -2.03 8.98 9.37
CA TRP A 164 -2.86 9.47 10.47
C TRP A 164 -2.09 9.70 11.75
N SER A 165 -1.06 8.89 12.04
CA SER A 165 -0.38 8.99 13.33
C SER A 165 0.46 10.26 13.47
N GLY A 166 0.94 10.82 12.36
CA GLY A 166 1.92 11.90 12.34
C GLY A 166 3.27 11.55 12.97
N ARG A 167 3.50 10.27 13.33
CA ARG A 167 4.72 9.82 14.00
C ARG A 167 5.79 9.44 12.98
N TRP A 168 7.01 9.89 13.24
CA TRP A 168 8.18 9.52 12.45
C TRP A 168 8.47 8.03 12.54
N LYS A 169 8.68 7.42 11.39
CA LYS A 169 9.01 6.00 11.23
C LYS A 169 9.98 5.78 10.08
N GLY A 170 10.76 4.71 10.15
CA GLY A 170 11.82 4.42 9.19
C GLY A 170 12.21 2.95 9.16
N GLY A 171 13.01 2.58 8.16
CA GLY A 171 13.55 1.24 7.97
C GLY A 171 12.62 0.25 7.25
N LEU A 172 11.48 0.67 6.72
CA LEU A 172 10.66 -0.16 5.82
C LEU A 172 11.34 -0.32 4.46
N ILE A 173 11.39 -1.54 3.96
CA ILE A 173 11.81 -1.84 2.60
C ILE A 173 10.62 -2.40 1.82
N ILE A 174 10.33 -1.80 0.67
CA ILE A 174 9.30 -2.25 -0.27
C ILE A 174 10.02 -2.91 -1.44
N HIS A 175 9.82 -4.23 -1.61
CA HIS A 175 10.47 -5.00 -2.68
C HIS A 175 9.61 -5.06 -3.93
N GLU A 176 8.32 -5.38 -3.77
CA GLU A 176 7.34 -5.43 -4.86
C GLU A 176 5.93 -5.48 -4.28
N ALA A 177 4.94 -5.19 -5.11
CA ALA A 177 3.55 -5.58 -4.89
C ALA A 177 3.13 -6.66 -5.88
N GLN A 178 2.16 -7.48 -5.51
CA GLN A 178 1.68 -8.58 -6.31
C GLN A 178 0.16 -8.54 -6.42
N VAL A 179 -0.34 -8.81 -7.63
CA VAL A 179 -1.76 -9.05 -7.89
C VAL A 179 -1.90 -10.39 -8.58
N LYS A 180 -2.65 -11.31 -7.97
CA LYS A 180 -2.84 -12.67 -8.48
C LYS A 180 -4.32 -12.98 -8.59
N LYS A 181 -4.77 -13.46 -9.75
CA LYS A 181 -6.13 -13.99 -9.91
C LYS A 181 -6.27 -15.29 -9.11
N VAL A 182 -7.31 -15.39 -8.28
CA VAL A 182 -7.57 -16.57 -7.43
C VAL A 182 -8.90 -17.24 -7.73
N ARG A 183 -9.84 -16.53 -8.37
CA ARG A 183 -11.11 -17.06 -8.91
C ARG A 183 -11.48 -16.30 -10.18
#